data_AF-R5L4R5-F1
#
_entry.id   AF-R5L4R5-F1
#
_cell.length_a   1.000
_cell.length_b   1.000
_cell.length_c   1.000
_cell.angle_alpha   90.00
_cell.angle_beta   90.00
_cell.angle_gamma   90.00
#
_symmetry.space_group_name_H-M   'P 1'
#
loop_
_entity.id
_entity.type
_entity.pdbx_description
1 polymer ?
#
loop_
_entity_poly.entity_id
_entity_poly.type
_entity_poly.pdbx_seq_one_letter_code
_entity_poly.pdbx_strand_id
1 'polypeptide(L)'
;MNRIVDEIQKLRYTHSREISENGGWQETVNRVKSVIETKADPSLVSADPQKFSLESEKLPPNRFYTDIHSAHFECFLKKGDLDYLVVFFSGARSRAGGKLAPYPTFSSWSWYKDLNVSVLCIDDPMYKTYPEMVIGWYYGNDREDYRSYTALLIRKIASLLGVPDNHIVLYGRSGGGTAAIAVSDYISGSSVCSINAQIALNAYSYYADQFAKHPEIDIYTSKDFQKRNDFAGIIKRHPENTYLMITNIFSKSDAERSIPYYRKHFNAPLKYGISSDANFHSWLYSAWGVSDAHNSFDSVSLFKMILEILLAFSNGASDTEVNILARFANEYWFERYNHIIKRDRYEKDIQKLEKQIAELDSENSLLEEQVRILKRKLRNRFLRRVKLFIKKRICKKKRI
;
A
#
# COMPACT_ATOMS: atom_id res chain seq x y z
N MET A 1 -25.88 11.52 19.05
CA MET A 1 -26.40 10.69 17.95
C MET A 1 -26.85 11.50 16.74
N ASN A 2 -27.91 12.34 16.76
CA ASN A 2 -28.33 13.11 15.56
C ASN A 2 -27.22 14.00 14.98
N ARG A 3 -26.50 14.78 15.81
CA ARG A 3 -25.38 15.61 15.35
C ARG A 3 -24.25 14.81 14.68
N ILE A 4 -23.93 13.61 15.17
CA ILE A 4 -22.85 12.78 14.62
C ILE A 4 -23.28 12.16 13.29
N VAL A 5 -24.54 11.69 13.18
CA VAL A 5 -25.07 11.17 11.92
C VAL A 5 -25.23 12.29 10.89
N ASP A 6 -25.69 13.48 11.30
CA ASP A 6 -25.79 14.66 10.45
C ASP A 6 -24.41 15.13 9.98
N GLU A 7 -23.39 15.09 10.86
CA GLU A 7 -22.00 15.35 10.45
C GLU A 7 -21.50 14.24 9.53
N ILE A 8 -21.63 12.94 9.83
CA ILE A 8 -21.27 11.84 8.90
C ILE A 8 -21.98 11.98 7.53
N GLN A 9 -23.24 12.46 7.51
CA GLN A 9 -23.99 12.71 6.28
C GLN A 9 -23.51 13.93 5.49
N LYS A 10 -23.07 15.01 6.17
CA LYS A 10 -22.38 16.15 5.54
C LYS A 10 -20.98 15.76 5.07
N LEU A 11 -20.32 14.93 5.87
CA LEU A 11 -19.03 14.31 5.67
C LEU A 11 -19.13 13.09 4.76
N ARG A 12 -20.04 13.06 3.77
CA ARG A 12 -19.97 12.13 2.63
C ARG A 12 -18.74 12.45 1.76
N TYR A 13 -17.56 12.36 2.37
CA TYR A 13 -16.19 12.34 1.87
C TYR A 13 -16.06 11.52 0.59
N THR A 14 -16.91 10.50 0.52
CA THR A 14 -17.01 9.56 -0.57
C THR A 14 -18.44 9.60 -1.09
N HIS A 15 -18.76 10.57 -1.95
CA HIS A 15 -20.07 10.61 -2.58
C HIS A 15 -20.31 9.29 -3.34
N SER A 16 -21.33 8.53 -2.94
CA SER A 16 -21.73 7.34 -3.66
C SER A 16 -22.28 7.76 -5.02
N ARG A 17 -21.72 7.23 -6.11
CA ARG A 17 -22.30 7.46 -7.44
C ARG A 17 -23.68 6.82 -7.48
N GLU A 18 -24.72 7.65 -7.56
CA GLU A 18 -26.08 7.16 -7.81
C GLU A 18 -26.18 6.65 -9.25
N ILE A 19 -26.69 5.43 -9.42
CA ILE A 19 -26.89 4.82 -10.73
C ILE A 19 -28.38 4.57 -10.88
N SER A 20 -29.07 5.50 -11.51
CA SER A 20 -30.50 5.36 -11.84
C SER A 20 -30.71 4.23 -12.83
N GLU A 21 -31.80 3.46 -12.68
CA GLU A 21 -32.22 2.51 -13.71
C GLU A 21 -32.65 3.27 -14.97
N ASN A 22 -32.03 2.97 -16.11
CA ASN A 22 -32.45 3.45 -17.43
C ASN A 22 -32.29 2.29 -18.42
N GLY A 23 -33.29 2.06 -19.27
CA GLY A 23 -33.22 1.06 -20.35
C GLY A 23 -33.26 -0.41 -19.92
N GLY A 24 -33.71 -0.69 -18.69
CA GLY A 24 -33.87 -2.04 -18.14
C GLY A 24 -32.65 -2.58 -17.38
N TRP A 25 -32.76 -3.81 -16.87
CA TRP A 25 -31.79 -4.36 -15.91
C TRP A 25 -30.40 -4.61 -16.52
N GLN A 26 -30.31 -5.04 -17.79
CA GLN A 26 -29.03 -5.29 -18.46
C GLN A 26 -28.21 -4.01 -18.63
N GLU A 27 -28.85 -2.90 -19.03
CA GLU A 27 -28.19 -1.61 -19.16
C GLU A 27 -27.74 -1.10 -17.78
N THR A 28 -28.58 -1.26 -16.77
CA THR A 28 -28.24 -0.95 -15.37
C THR A 28 -27.01 -1.74 -14.90
N VAL A 29 -26.96 -3.05 -15.16
CA VAL A 29 -25.78 -3.89 -14.85
C VAL A 29 -24.53 -3.39 -15.55
N ASN A 30 -24.61 -3.05 -16.85
CA ASN A 30 -23.47 -2.55 -17.60
C ASN A 30 -22.97 -1.21 -17.04
N ARG A 31 -23.88 -0.32 -16.63
CA ARG A 31 -23.53 0.95 -15.98
C ARG A 31 -22.86 0.71 -14.62
N VAL A 32 -23.40 -0.16 -13.78
CA VAL A 32 -22.78 -0.54 -12.50
C VAL A 32 -21.37 -1.09 -12.71
N LYS A 33 -21.19 -2.00 -13.67
CA LYS A 33 -19.86 -2.53 -14.02
C LYS A 33 -18.90 -1.43 -14.46
N SER A 34 -19.33 -0.54 -15.36
CA SER A 34 -18.48 0.56 -15.84
C SER A 34 -17.97 1.45 -14.70
N VAL A 35 -18.80 1.65 -13.66
CA VAL A 35 -18.43 2.43 -12.47
C VAL A 35 -17.46 1.66 -11.57
N ILE A 36 -17.77 0.41 -11.22
CA ILE A 36 -16.96 -0.41 -10.30
C ILE A 36 -15.59 -0.76 -10.92
N GLU A 37 -15.55 -0.99 -12.23
CA GLU A 37 -14.36 -1.40 -12.96
C GLU A 37 -13.52 -0.21 -13.46
N THR A 38 -13.95 1.03 -13.19
CA THR A 38 -13.18 2.23 -13.54
C THR A 38 -11.77 2.12 -12.95
N LYS A 39 -10.75 2.24 -13.79
CA LYS A 39 -9.34 2.22 -13.40
C LYS A 39 -8.80 3.65 -13.28
N ALA A 40 -7.84 3.84 -12.39
CA ALA A 40 -7.10 5.09 -12.34
C ALA A 40 -6.20 5.18 -13.57
N ASP A 41 -6.06 6.39 -14.12
CA ASP A 41 -5.16 6.66 -15.24
C ASP A 41 -3.70 6.65 -14.79
N PRO A 42 -2.89 5.63 -15.16
CA PRO A 42 -1.49 5.54 -14.77
C PRO A 42 -0.61 6.59 -15.46
N SER A 43 -1.07 7.18 -16.58
CA SER A 43 -0.30 8.21 -17.29
C SER A 43 -0.08 9.46 -16.44
N LEU A 44 -0.98 9.72 -15.49
CA LEU A 44 -0.89 10.87 -14.58
C LEU A 44 0.29 10.76 -13.60
N VAL A 45 0.64 9.56 -13.15
CA VAL A 45 1.78 9.35 -12.23
C VAL A 45 3.09 9.11 -12.97
N SER A 46 3.03 8.64 -14.22
CA SER A 46 4.21 8.42 -15.07
C SER A 46 4.60 9.62 -15.92
N ALA A 47 3.81 10.70 -15.90
CA ALA A 47 4.14 11.95 -16.59
C ALA A 47 5.45 12.54 -16.05
N ASP A 48 6.15 13.33 -16.88
CA ASP A 48 7.33 14.05 -16.42
C ASP A 48 6.93 15.06 -15.33
N PRO A 49 7.60 15.07 -14.17
CA PRO A 49 7.24 15.97 -13.08
C PRO A 49 7.63 17.40 -13.44
N GLN A 50 6.74 18.35 -13.15
CA GLN A 50 7.05 19.78 -13.28
C GLN A 50 7.49 20.37 -11.95
N LYS A 51 8.41 21.33 -11.99
CA LYS A 51 8.86 22.02 -10.77
C LYS A 51 7.72 22.88 -10.21
N PHE A 52 7.43 22.72 -8.93
CA PHE A 52 6.53 23.57 -8.17
C PHE A 52 7.34 24.50 -7.25
N SER A 53 6.88 25.74 -7.10
CA SER A 53 7.45 26.72 -6.18
C SER A 53 6.48 26.96 -5.03
N LEU A 54 6.99 27.02 -3.79
CA LEU A 54 6.19 27.39 -2.62
C LEU A 54 5.63 28.82 -2.71
N GLU A 55 6.21 29.69 -3.54
CA GLU A 55 5.70 31.03 -3.81
C GLU A 55 4.57 31.05 -4.87
N SER A 56 4.28 29.92 -5.50
CA SER A 56 3.23 29.84 -6.53
C SER A 56 1.85 30.18 -5.95
N GLU A 57 1.07 30.97 -6.67
CA GLU A 57 -0.35 31.22 -6.38
C GLU A 57 -1.28 30.21 -7.07
N LYS A 58 -0.72 29.31 -7.89
CA LYS A 58 -1.45 28.28 -8.62
C LYS A 58 -1.08 26.89 -8.11
N LEU A 59 -2.07 25.97 -8.16
CA LEU A 59 -1.84 24.56 -7.89
C LEU A 59 -0.81 23.97 -8.87
N PRO A 60 0.02 23.02 -8.40
CA PRO A 60 0.89 22.27 -9.30
C PRO A 60 0.07 21.38 -10.25
N PRO A 61 0.67 20.91 -11.36
CA PRO A 61 0.08 19.85 -12.16
C PRO A 61 0.01 18.54 -11.39
N ASN A 62 -0.62 17.51 -11.98
CA ASN A 62 -0.82 16.22 -11.30
C ASN A 62 0.47 15.58 -10.82
N ARG A 63 1.55 15.70 -11.59
CA ARG A 63 2.86 15.20 -11.24
C ARG A 63 3.84 16.35 -11.13
N PHE A 64 4.42 16.53 -9.96
CA PHE A 64 5.31 17.65 -9.69
C PHE A 64 6.42 17.27 -8.70
N TYR A 65 7.46 18.09 -8.67
CA TYR A 65 8.49 18.04 -7.63
C TYR A 65 8.70 19.42 -7.03
N THR A 66 9.21 19.48 -5.80
CA THR A 66 9.67 20.72 -5.18
C THR A 66 10.94 20.46 -4.39
N ASP A 67 11.82 21.46 -4.34
CA ASP A 67 13.01 21.44 -3.51
C ASP A 67 12.78 22.39 -2.33
N ILE A 68 12.97 21.91 -1.11
CA ILE A 68 12.91 22.73 0.11
C ILE A 68 14.22 22.49 0.86
N HIS A 69 15.11 23.47 0.82
CA HIS A 69 16.50 23.32 1.24
C HIS A 69 17.17 22.09 0.59
N SER A 70 17.68 21.13 1.36
CA SER A 70 18.31 19.92 0.83
C SER A 70 17.33 18.80 0.46
N ALA A 71 16.04 18.93 0.84
CA ALA A 71 15.03 17.93 0.56
C ALA A 71 14.44 18.10 -0.84
N HIS A 72 14.44 17.01 -1.61
CA HIS A 72 13.78 16.92 -2.90
C HIS A 72 12.52 16.06 -2.79
N PHE A 73 11.36 16.69 -2.97
CA PHE A 73 10.06 16.03 -2.83
C PHE A 73 9.51 15.67 -4.20
N GLU A 74 9.24 14.39 -4.39
CA GLU A 74 8.44 13.91 -5.50
C GLU A 74 6.99 13.74 -5.06
N CYS A 75 6.05 14.29 -5.83
CA CYS A 75 4.66 14.35 -5.45
C CYS A 75 3.69 14.03 -6.59
N PHE A 76 2.53 13.51 -6.22
CA PHE A 76 1.36 13.40 -7.08
C PHE A 76 0.16 14.08 -6.41
N LEU A 77 -0.52 14.98 -7.12
CA LEU A 77 -1.74 15.63 -6.68
C LEU A 77 -2.89 15.32 -7.64
N LYS A 78 -4.02 14.87 -7.12
CA LYS A 78 -5.30 14.91 -7.81
C LYS A 78 -6.27 15.76 -7.00
N LYS A 79 -6.67 16.90 -7.58
CA LYS A 79 -7.72 17.74 -7.01
C LYS A 79 -9.07 17.00 -7.05
N GLY A 80 -9.79 17.02 -5.93
CA GLY A 80 -11.19 16.65 -5.82
C GLY A 80 -12.07 17.88 -5.60
N ASP A 81 -13.37 17.66 -5.42
CA ASP A 81 -14.37 18.74 -5.32
C ASP A 81 -14.70 19.13 -3.86
N LEU A 82 -14.39 18.27 -2.89
CA LEU A 82 -14.57 18.56 -1.47
C LEU A 82 -13.41 19.38 -0.89
N ASP A 83 -13.72 20.10 0.19
CA ASP A 83 -12.85 21.01 0.93
C ASP A 83 -11.90 20.28 1.89
N TYR A 84 -11.38 19.12 1.47
CA TYR A 84 -10.43 18.32 2.25
C TYR A 84 -9.29 17.78 1.39
N LEU A 85 -8.19 17.52 2.11
CA LEU A 85 -6.96 17.00 1.55
C LEU A 85 -6.55 15.73 2.29
N VAL A 86 -6.53 14.60 1.59
CA VAL A 86 -5.92 13.36 2.09
C VAL A 86 -4.49 13.28 1.58
N VAL A 87 -3.54 13.20 2.50
CA VAL A 87 -2.12 13.07 2.23
C VAL A 87 -1.67 11.64 2.49
N PHE A 88 -1.21 10.95 1.45
CA PHE A 88 -0.62 9.62 1.55
C PHE A 88 0.90 9.69 1.59
N PHE A 89 1.48 9.10 2.63
CA PHE A 89 2.93 8.94 2.78
C PHE A 89 3.37 7.55 2.32
N SER A 90 4.41 7.49 1.50
CA SER A 90 5.02 6.23 1.10
C SER A 90 5.72 5.51 2.26
N GLY A 91 5.59 4.18 2.28
CA GLY A 91 6.31 3.29 3.19
C GLY A 91 7.66 2.84 2.64
N ALA A 92 8.15 1.71 3.14
CA ALA A 92 9.41 1.13 2.71
C ALA A 92 9.42 0.76 1.20
N ARG A 93 10.57 0.94 0.54
CA ARG A 93 10.82 0.54 -0.86
C ARG A 93 11.15 -0.94 -1.02
N SER A 94 10.63 -1.82 -0.17
CA SER A 94 10.87 -3.27 -0.28
C SER A 94 10.04 -3.90 -1.41
N ARG A 95 10.68 -4.70 -2.29
CA ARG A 95 10.01 -5.58 -3.25
C ARG A 95 10.40 -7.04 -3.05
N ALA A 96 9.58 -7.93 -3.60
CA ALA A 96 9.88 -9.36 -3.66
C ALA A 96 11.27 -9.61 -4.28
N GLY A 97 12.02 -10.54 -3.68
CA GLY A 97 13.40 -10.84 -4.10
C GLY A 97 14.45 -9.83 -3.64
N GLY A 98 14.14 -8.96 -2.67
CA GLY A 98 15.11 -8.06 -2.04
C GLY A 98 15.51 -6.83 -2.86
N LYS A 99 14.83 -6.57 -3.98
CA LYS A 99 15.07 -5.39 -4.82
C LYS A 99 14.38 -4.15 -4.23
N LEU A 100 14.98 -2.98 -4.42
CA LEU A 100 14.33 -1.71 -4.12
C LEU A 100 13.24 -1.39 -5.14
N ALA A 101 12.13 -0.83 -4.67
CA ALA A 101 11.13 -0.21 -5.53
C ALA A 101 11.73 0.99 -6.28
N PRO A 102 11.30 1.27 -7.52
CA PRO A 102 11.73 2.45 -8.25
C PRO A 102 11.34 3.72 -7.49
N TYR A 103 12.17 4.74 -7.60
CA TYR A 103 11.89 6.06 -7.07
C TYR A 103 11.46 6.98 -8.23
N PRO A 104 10.36 7.75 -8.09
CA PRO A 104 9.44 7.75 -6.96
C PRO A 104 8.37 6.65 -7.05
N THR A 105 7.79 6.27 -5.91
CA THR A 105 6.59 5.43 -5.82
C THR A 105 5.55 6.10 -4.94
N PHE A 106 4.32 6.27 -5.45
CA PHE A 106 3.22 6.89 -4.69
C PHE A 106 2.28 5.85 -4.11
N SER A 107 2.14 5.83 -2.78
CA SER A 107 1.18 4.96 -2.12
C SER A 107 -0.26 5.45 -2.33
N SER A 108 -1.19 4.54 -2.62
CA SER A 108 -2.62 4.84 -2.75
C SER A 108 -3.02 5.89 -3.81
N TRP A 109 -2.12 6.30 -4.71
CA TRP A 109 -2.40 7.33 -5.72
C TRP A 109 -3.69 7.04 -6.50
N SER A 110 -3.93 5.77 -6.85
CA SER A 110 -5.05 5.35 -7.69
C SER A 110 -6.42 5.51 -7.02
N TRP A 111 -6.46 5.78 -5.71
CA TRP A 111 -7.69 5.89 -4.94
C TRP A 111 -8.43 7.20 -5.20
N TYR A 112 -7.80 8.18 -5.85
CA TYR A 112 -8.47 9.43 -6.25
C TYR A 112 -9.76 9.17 -7.05
N LYS A 113 -9.84 8.08 -7.81
CA LYS A 113 -11.02 7.77 -8.65
C LYS A 113 -12.25 7.36 -7.83
N ASP A 114 -12.00 6.91 -6.59
CA ASP A 114 -12.99 6.34 -5.68
C ASP A 114 -13.37 7.32 -4.56
N LEU A 115 -12.72 8.49 -4.51
CA LEU A 115 -12.87 9.51 -3.47
C LEU A 115 -13.22 10.86 -4.12
N ASN A 116 -13.98 11.71 -3.44
CA ASN A 116 -14.30 13.05 -3.96
C ASN A 116 -13.45 14.16 -3.32
N VAL A 117 -12.34 13.79 -2.70
CA VAL A 117 -11.42 14.68 -1.99
C VAL A 117 -10.16 14.92 -2.80
N SER A 118 -9.43 15.97 -2.47
CA SER A 118 -8.09 16.13 -3.01
C SER A 118 -7.15 15.09 -2.42
N VAL A 119 -6.40 14.40 -3.27
CA VAL A 119 -5.43 13.37 -2.90
C VAL A 119 -4.03 13.86 -3.23
N LEU A 120 -3.20 14.02 -2.21
CA LEU A 120 -1.77 14.32 -2.34
C LEU A 120 -0.97 13.08 -1.91
N CYS A 121 -0.10 12.58 -2.76
CA CYS A 121 0.85 11.54 -2.42
C CYS A 121 2.24 12.16 -2.42
N ILE A 122 3.01 11.91 -1.36
CA ILE A 122 4.40 12.35 -1.24
C ILE A 122 5.24 11.08 -1.06
N ASP A 123 6.30 10.94 -1.87
CA ASP A 123 7.30 9.90 -1.62
C ASP A 123 8.33 10.40 -0.61
N ASP A 124 9.06 9.48 0.03
CA ASP A 124 10.02 9.86 1.07
C ASP A 124 11.23 10.60 0.45
N PRO A 125 11.46 11.89 0.78
CA PRO A 125 12.57 12.67 0.24
C PRO A 125 13.94 12.07 0.58
N MET A 126 14.01 11.24 1.62
CA MET A 126 15.22 10.50 1.99
C MET A 126 15.70 9.59 0.86
N TYR A 127 14.82 9.09 0.00
CA TYR A 127 15.21 8.19 -1.09
C TYR A 127 15.98 8.88 -2.21
N LYS A 128 15.85 10.20 -2.36
CA LYS A 128 16.69 10.97 -3.27
C LYS A 128 18.08 11.21 -2.68
N THR A 129 18.13 11.55 -1.39
CA THR A 129 19.39 11.82 -0.66
C THR A 129 20.19 10.54 -0.41
N TYR A 130 19.50 9.43 -0.11
CA TYR A 130 20.07 8.13 0.24
C TYR A 130 19.44 7.02 -0.63
N PRO A 131 19.90 6.85 -1.89
CA PRO A 131 19.23 5.96 -2.87
C PRO A 131 19.10 4.49 -2.45
N GLU A 132 20.02 4.00 -1.63
CA GLU A 132 20.09 2.63 -1.11
C GLU A 132 19.19 2.40 0.12
N MET A 133 18.59 3.46 0.66
CA MET A 133 17.75 3.37 1.85
C MET A 133 16.41 2.71 1.51
N VAL A 134 16.06 1.69 2.30
CA VAL A 134 14.79 0.96 2.19
C VAL A 134 13.66 1.77 2.82
N ILE A 135 13.93 2.51 3.90
CA ILE A 135 12.95 3.34 4.61
C ILE A 135 13.66 4.54 5.25
N GLY A 136 13.15 5.76 5.01
CA GLY A 136 13.77 6.98 5.52
C GLY A 136 12.96 7.72 6.58
N TRP A 137 11.71 7.32 6.81
CA TRP A 137 10.79 7.96 7.75
C TRP A 137 10.69 9.48 7.59
N TYR A 138 11.00 10.00 6.40
CA TYR A 138 11.01 11.43 6.11
C TYR A 138 11.92 12.21 7.09
N TYR A 139 12.91 11.55 7.70
CA TYR A 139 13.60 12.08 8.88
C TYR A 139 14.42 13.34 8.56
N GLY A 140 15.10 13.34 7.42
CA GLY A 140 16.14 14.31 7.07
C GLY A 140 17.48 13.92 7.68
N ASN A 141 18.14 14.86 8.35
CA ASN A 141 19.41 14.65 9.03
C ASN A 141 19.44 15.41 10.36
N ASP A 142 20.58 15.42 11.04
CA ASP A 142 20.69 16.09 12.34
C ASP A 142 20.46 17.61 12.26
N ARG A 143 20.64 18.25 11.09
CA ARG A 143 20.45 19.69 10.88
C ARG A 143 19.09 20.05 10.30
N GLU A 144 18.51 19.18 9.49
CA GLU A 144 17.29 19.45 8.73
C GLU A 144 16.24 18.39 8.99
N ASP A 145 15.04 18.83 9.37
CA ASP A 145 13.90 17.95 9.58
C ASP A 145 12.99 17.97 8.35
N TYR A 146 13.12 16.95 7.49
CA TYR A 146 12.31 16.88 6.28
C TYR A 146 10.81 16.71 6.57
N ARG A 147 10.40 16.29 7.78
CA ARG A 147 8.98 16.27 8.18
C ARG A 147 8.41 17.67 8.32
N SER A 148 9.20 18.63 8.80
CA SER A 148 8.78 20.04 8.89
C SER A 148 8.62 20.65 7.49
N TYR A 149 9.53 20.34 6.57
CA TYR A 149 9.43 20.77 5.17
C TYR A 149 8.25 20.09 4.45
N THR A 150 7.98 18.81 4.78
CA THR A 150 6.79 18.10 4.29
C THR A 150 5.52 18.79 4.75
N ALA A 151 5.43 19.21 6.03
CA ALA A 151 4.29 19.95 6.54
C ALA A 151 4.11 21.32 5.86
N LEU A 152 5.21 22.03 5.59
CA LEU A 152 5.20 23.30 4.84
C LEU A 152 4.59 23.11 3.45
N LEU A 153 5.02 22.07 2.73
CA LEU A 153 4.47 21.73 1.42
C LEU A 153 2.98 21.38 1.51
N ILE A 154 2.57 20.53 2.45
CA ILE A 154 1.17 20.14 2.64
C ILE A 154 0.29 21.36 2.89
N ARG A 155 0.69 22.24 3.82
CA ARG A 155 -0.04 23.47 4.13
C ARG A 155 -0.11 24.42 2.94
N LYS A 156 0.96 24.50 2.14
CA LYS A 156 0.93 25.30 0.90
C LYS A 156 -0.11 24.76 -0.08
N ILE A 157 -0.14 23.44 -0.29
CA ILE A 157 -1.13 22.81 -1.19
C ILE A 157 -2.56 22.96 -0.63
N ALA A 158 -2.76 22.75 0.67
CA ALA A 158 -4.05 22.94 1.33
C ALA A 158 -4.56 24.38 1.16
N SER A 159 -3.70 25.39 1.39
CA SER A 159 -4.04 26.80 1.19
C SER A 159 -4.46 27.11 -0.25
N LEU A 160 -3.75 26.57 -1.26
CA LEU A 160 -4.11 26.73 -2.67
C LEU A 160 -5.42 26.01 -3.05
N LEU A 161 -5.80 24.98 -2.31
CA LEU A 161 -7.08 24.29 -2.46
C LEU A 161 -8.21 24.96 -1.68
N GLY A 162 -7.92 25.91 -0.79
CA GLY A 162 -8.88 26.49 0.15
C GLY A 162 -9.29 25.53 1.28
N VAL A 163 -8.44 24.55 1.59
CA VAL A 163 -8.68 23.52 2.62
C VAL A 163 -8.13 24.02 3.97
N PRO A 164 -8.94 24.09 5.03
CA PRO A 164 -8.45 24.43 6.37
C PRO A 164 -7.65 23.28 7.01
N ASP A 165 -6.78 23.58 7.98
CA ASP A 165 -5.88 22.58 8.58
C ASP A 165 -6.63 21.40 9.24
N ASN A 166 -7.83 21.65 9.79
CA ASN A 166 -8.68 20.61 10.38
C ASN A 166 -9.38 19.68 9.36
N HIS A 167 -9.23 19.98 8.07
CA HIS A 167 -9.69 19.16 6.95
C HIS A 167 -8.51 18.46 6.23
N ILE A 168 -7.31 18.50 6.83
CA ILE A 168 -6.14 17.76 6.37
C ILE A 168 -6.09 16.40 7.08
N VAL A 169 -6.04 15.33 6.28
CA VAL A 169 -5.88 13.95 6.76
C VAL A 169 -4.50 13.43 6.39
N LEU A 170 -3.69 13.10 7.39
CA LEU A 170 -2.35 12.54 7.26
C LEU A 170 -2.44 11.02 7.38
N TYR A 171 -2.14 10.29 6.29
CA TYR A 171 -2.37 8.86 6.21
C TYR A 171 -1.14 8.09 5.75
N GLY A 172 -0.81 7.01 6.46
CA GLY A 172 0.24 6.12 5.99
C GLY A 172 0.26 4.75 6.64
N ARG A 173 0.99 3.84 5.99
CA ARG A 173 1.25 2.48 6.49
C ARG A 173 2.72 2.32 6.79
N SER A 174 3.06 1.52 7.78
CA SER A 174 4.46 1.21 8.10
C SER A 174 5.25 2.52 8.25
N GLY A 175 6.33 2.72 7.51
CA GLY A 175 7.10 3.96 7.55
C GLY A 175 6.34 5.23 7.19
N GLY A 176 5.34 5.13 6.31
CA GLY A 176 4.47 6.25 6.00
C GLY A 176 3.54 6.61 7.16
N GLY A 177 3.15 5.62 7.97
CA GLY A 177 2.36 5.84 9.18
C GLY A 177 3.17 6.57 10.25
N THR A 178 4.46 6.21 10.39
CA THR A 178 5.43 6.95 11.21
C THR A 178 5.55 8.39 10.73
N ALA A 179 5.71 8.61 9.41
CA ALA A 179 5.80 9.94 8.83
C ALA A 179 4.54 10.77 9.09
N ALA A 180 3.34 10.19 8.96
CA ALA A 180 2.09 10.88 9.24
C ALA A 180 2.01 11.42 10.67
N ILE A 181 2.42 10.62 11.67
CA ILE A 181 2.49 11.07 13.07
C ILE A 181 3.51 12.19 13.21
N ALA A 182 4.70 12.02 12.64
CA ALA A 182 5.79 12.97 12.82
C ALA A 182 5.55 14.32 12.12
N VAL A 183 4.91 14.32 10.95
CA VAL A 183 4.51 15.53 10.21
C VAL A 183 3.39 16.28 10.94
N SER A 184 2.52 15.58 11.67
CA SER A 184 1.41 16.20 12.42
C SER A 184 1.86 17.19 13.50
N ASP A 185 3.09 17.07 13.97
CA ASP A 185 3.72 17.99 14.93
C ASP A 185 3.77 19.45 14.42
N TYR A 186 3.64 19.62 13.09
CA TYR A 186 3.73 20.89 12.40
C TYR A 186 2.40 21.32 11.76
N ILE A 187 1.32 20.56 11.95
CA ILE A 187 -0.02 20.84 11.38
C ILE A 187 -1.08 20.65 12.48
N SER A 188 -1.48 21.76 13.08
CA SER A 188 -2.46 21.83 14.18
C SER A 188 -3.89 21.72 13.65
N GLY A 189 -4.72 20.91 14.31
CA GLY A 189 -6.10 20.58 13.95
C GLY A 189 -6.24 19.37 13.02
N SER A 190 -5.14 18.82 12.50
CA SER A 190 -5.16 17.75 11.50
C SER A 190 -5.63 16.40 12.07
N SER A 191 -6.07 15.51 11.17
CA SER A 191 -6.43 14.13 11.52
C SER A 191 -5.36 13.17 11.01
N VAL A 192 -4.87 12.27 11.87
CA VAL A 192 -3.79 11.33 11.59
C VAL A 192 -4.30 9.90 11.66
N CYS A 193 -4.03 9.11 10.63
CA CYS A 193 -4.25 7.68 10.65
C CYS A 193 -2.99 6.92 10.25
N SER A 194 -2.60 5.98 11.10
CA SER A 194 -1.44 5.13 10.86
C SER A 194 -1.82 3.66 10.92
N ILE A 195 -1.30 2.84 10.00
CA ILE A 195 -1.49 1.38 10.02
C ILE A 195 -0.14 0.70 10.17
N ASN A 196 0.02 -0.09 11.23
CA ASN A 196 1.25 -0.83 11.55
C ASN A 196 2.49 0.08 11.53
N ALA A 197 2.37 1.30 12.06
CA ALA A 197 3.45 2.27 12.09
C ALA A 197 4.59 1.81 13.00
N GLN A 198 5.82 2.16 12.64
CA GLN A 198 6.95 2.02 13.55
C GLN A 198 6.97 3.19 14.53
N ILE A 199 6.79 2.90 15.82
CA ILE A 199 6.71 3.94 16.87
C ILE A 199 7.91 3.95 17.83
N ALA A 200 8.84 3.02 17.67
CA ALA A 200 10.09 2.96 18.41
C ALA A 200 11.23 2.68 17.42
N LEU A 201 11.64 3.70 16.67
CA LEU A 201 12.44 3.54 15.45
C LEU A 201 13.76 2.78 15.65
N ASN A 202 14.47 3.09 16.73
CA ASN A 202 15.70 2.42 17.14
C ASN A 202 15.50 0.92 17.48
N ALA A 203 14.28 0.48 17.78
CA ALA A 203 13.95 -0.93 18.05
C ALA A 203 13.65 -1.75 16.76
N TYR A 204 13.72 -1.12 15.59
CA TYR A 204 13.64 -1.78 14.29
C TYR A 204 15.03 -1.86 13.65
N SER A 205 15.89 -2.74 14.17
CA SER A 205 17.32 -2.83 13.81
C SER A 205 17.58 -2.89 12.29
N TYR A 206 16.80 -3.67 11.54
CA TYR A 206 16.95 -3.75 10.07
C TYR A 206 16.86 -2.38 9.37
N TYR A 207 16.06 -1.46 9.90
CA TYR A 207 15.93 -0.10 9.40
C TYR A 207 16.87 0.86 10.10
N ALA A 208 17.00 0.77 11.42
CA ALA A 208 17.89 1.64 12.20
C ALA A 208 19.37 1.52 11.77
N ASP A 209 19.81 0.32 11.40
CA ASP A 209 21.17 0.07 10.93
C ASP A 209 21.45 0.72 9.56
N GLN A 210 20.43 1.12 8.80
CA GLN A 210 20.62 1.89 7.58
C GLN A 210 20.95 3.35 7.90
N PHE A 211 20.29 3.93 8.89
CA PHE A 211 20.60 5.27 9.38
C PHE A 211 22.02 5.35 9.95
N ALA A 212 22.45 4.33 10.69
CA ALA A 212 23.79 4.27 11.25
C ALA A 212 24.94 4.27 10.21
N LYS A 213 24.64 4.05 8.91
CA LYS A 213 25.62 4.16 7.82
C LYS A 213 25.84 5.61 7.36
N HIS A 214 25.03 6.54 7.83
CA HIS A 214 25.06 7.96 7.47
C HIS A 214 25.51 8.78 8.68
N PRO A 215 26.78 9.25 8.71
CA PRO A 215 27.36 9.94 9.88
C PRO A 215 26.60 11.18 10.35
N GLU A 216 25.78 11.78 9.49
CA GLU A 216 24.93 12.93 9.77
C GLU A 216 23.58 12.57 10.42
N ILE A 217 23.36 11.29 10.76
CA ILE A 217 22.18 10.81 11.47
C ILE A 217 22.57 9.85 12.58
N ASP A 218 22.51 10.30 13.82
CA ASP A 218 22.67 9.43 14.98
C ASP A 218 21.32 9.01 15.58
N ILE A 219 20.85 7.82 15.16
CA ILE A 219 19.59 7.23 15.66
C ILE A 219 19.67 6.71 17.10
N TYR A 220 20.86 6.42 17.61
CA TYR A 220 21.01 5.69 18.87
C TYR A 220 21.24 6.64 20.06
N THR A 221 22.07 7.67 19.89
CA THR A 221 22.49 8.53 21.03
C THR A 221 22.04 9.99 20.94
N SER A 222 21.64 10.47 19.75
CA SER A 222 21.20 11.85 19.56
C SER A 222 19.93 12.16 20.35
N LYS A 223 20.02 13.16 21.23
CA LYS A 223 18.86 13.70 21.94
C LYS A 223 17.86 14.35 20.99
N ASP A 224 18.35 14.96 19.90
CA ASP A 224 17.48 15.58 18.89
C ASP A 224 16.73 14.52 18.09
N PHE A 225 17.37 13.38 17.76
CA PHE A 225 16.68 12.25 17.16
C PHE A 225 15.58 11.73 18.09
N GLN A 226 15.90 11.51 19.38
CA GLN A 226 14.94 11.03 20.37
C GLN A 226 13.76 11.98 20.53
N LYS A 227 14.02 13.30 20.61
CA LYS A 227 12.98 14.34 20.70
C LYS A 227 12.08 14.37 19.47
N ARG A 228 12.66 14.33 18.25
CA ARG A 228 11.91 14.34 16.98
C ARG A 228 11.08 13.07 16.75
N ASN A 229 11.35 12.00 17.51
CA ASN A 229 10.63 10.73 17.40
C ASN A 229 9.92 10.34 18.71
N ASP A 230 9.70 11.30 19.62
CA ASP A 230 8.81 11.12 20.78
C ASP A 230 7.35 11.21 20.33
N PHE A 231 6.86 10.16 19.68
CA PHE A 231 5.51 10.14 19.11
C PHE A 231 4.40 10.28 20.16
N ALA A 232 4.56 9.70 21.34
CA ALA A 232 3.65 9.91 22.45
C ALA A 232 3.64 11.37 22.90
N GLY A 233 4.81 12.01 22.96
CA GLY A 233 4.93 13.44 23.22
C GLY A 233 4.27 14.30 22.15
N ILE A 234 4.40 13.96 20.86
CA ILE A 234 3.71 14.63 19.74
C ILE A 234 2.19 14.56 19.94
N ILE A 235 1.66 13.35 20.15
CA ILE A 235 0.22 13.14 20.31
C ILE A 235 -0.34 13.96 21.48
N LYS A 236 0.36 13.97 22.62
CA LYS A 236 -0.08 14.65 23.84
C LYS A 236 -0.01 16.18 23.76
N ARG A 237 0.95 16.74 23.02
CA ARG A 237 1.12 18.19 22.90
C ARG A 237 0.22 18.84 21.84
N HIS A 238 -0.47 18.01 21.04
CA HIS A 238 -1.44 18.43 20.04
C HIS A 238 -2.85 17.89 20.34
N PRO A 239 -3.49 18.29 21.47
CA PRO A 239 -4.83 17.84 21.82
C PRO A 239 -5.90 18.18 20.78
N GLU A 240 -5.63 19.14 19.89
CA GLU A 240 -6.49 19.52 18.77
C GLU A 240 -6.41 18.57 17.57
N ASN A 241 -5.35 17.77 17.45
CA ASN A 241 -5.21 16.76 16.41
C ASN A 241 -5.90 15.46 16.84
N THR A 242 -6.43 14.72 15.88
CA THR A 242 -7.04 13.39 16.12
C THR A 242 -6.09 12.28 15.66
N TYR A 243 -5.82 11.28 16.50
CA TYR A 243 -4.85 10.21 16.17
C TYR A 243 -5.50 8.81 16.21
N LEU A 244 -5.70 8.20 15.04
CA LEU A 244 -6.13 6.81 14.89
C LEU A 244 -4.96 5.87 14.56
N MET A 245 -4.47 5.15 15.56
CA MET A 245 -3.32 4.25 15.46
C MET A 245 -3.78 2.80 15.32
N ILE A 246 -3.73 2.25 14.12
CA ILE A 246 -4.22 0.92 13.77
C ILE A 246 -3.06 -0.09 13.82
N THR A 247 -3.21 -1.20 14.54
CA THR A 247 -2.16 -2.22 14.73
C THR A 247 -2.70 -3.63 14.49
N ASN A 248 -2.02 -4.38 13.62
CA ASN A 248 -2.32 -5.78 13.36
C ASN A 248 -1.77 -6.67 14.47
N ILE A 249 -2.64 -7.27 15.28
CA ILE A 249 -2.22 -8.14 16.38
C ILE A 249 -1.66 -9.49 15.92
N PHE A 250 -1.84 -9.86 14.65
CA PHE A 250 -1.22 -11.06 14.07
C PHE A 250 0.19 -10.81 13.55
N SER A 251 0.59 -9.54 13.39
CA SER A 251 1.99 -9.18 13.19
C SER A 251 2.68 -9.15 14.54
N LYS A 252 3.44 -10.21 14.85
CA LYS A 252 4.23 -10.29 16.09
C LYS A 252 5.13 -9.05 16.25
N SER A 253 5.79 -8.65 15.17
CA SER A 253 6.70 -7.50 15.14
C SER A 253 6.00 -6.19 15.53
N ASP A 254 4.80 -5.94 15.02
CA ASP A 254 4.05 -4.71 15.28
C ASP A 254 3.38 -4.74 16.66
N ALA A 255 2.79 -5.89 17.03
CA ALA A 255 2.10 -6.06 18.31
C ALA A 255 3.05 -5.95 19.51
N GLU A 256 4.20 -6.63 19.46
CA GLU A 256 5.18 -6.64 20.56
C GLU A 256 5.83 -5.27 20.80
N ARG A 257 5.81 -4.37 19.80
CA ARG A 257 6.36 -3.02 19.94
C ARG A 257 5.28 -2.00 20.25
N SER A 258 4.17 -2.03 19.51
CA SER A 258 3.16 -0.98 19.58
C SER A 258 2.31 -1.06 20.84
N ILE A 259 1.86 -2.27 21.21
CA ILE A 259 0.95 -2.45 22.35
C ILE A 259 1.63 -2.06 23.67
N PRO A 260 2.85 -2.52 24.00
CA PRO A 260 3.53 -2.09 25.23
C PRO A 260 3.81 -0.59 25.27
N TYR A 261 4.18 0.00 24.13
CA TYR A 261 4.39 1.44 24.01
C TYR A 261 3.10 2.21 24.31
N TYR A 262 1.98 1.84 23.68
CA TYR A 262 0.70 2.51 23.93
C TYR A 262 0.26 2.37 25.39
N ARG A 263 0.38 1.18 25.99
CA ARG A 263 0.06 0.97 27.43
C ARG A 263 0.92 1.80 28.37
N LYS A 264 2.18 2.04 27.99
CA LYS A 264 3.11 2.86 28.79
C LYS A 264 2.75 4.34 28.75
N HIS A 265 2.23 4.82 27.61
CA HIS A 265 2.08 6.25 27.35
C HIS A 265 0.63 6.74 27.42
N PHE A 266 -0.37 5.87 27.28
CA PHE A 266 -1.79 6.23 27.24
C PHE A 266 -2.60 5.34 28.18
N ASN A 267 -3.67 5.88 28.75
CA ASN A 267 -4.57 5.20 29.67
C ASN A 267 -5.74 4.51 28.96
N ALA A 268 -5.58 4.20 27.67
CA ALA A 268 -6.61 3.52 26.88
C ALA A 268 -6.67 2.02 27.26
N PRO A 269 -7.83 1.45 27.61
CA PRO A 269 -7.99 0.03 27.87
C PRO A 269 -7.95 -0.76 26.55
N LEU A 270 -6.75 -1.00 26.03
CA LEU A 270 -6.54 -1.63 24.71
C LEU A 270 -7.29 -2.96 24.59
N LYS A 271 -8.16 -3.06 23.59
CA LYS A 271 -8.99 -4.24 23.27
C LYS A 271 -8.98 -4.50 21.77
N TYR A 272 -9.41 -5.69 21.35
CA TYR A 272 -9.70 -5.95 19.95
C TYR A 272 -10.83 -5.05 19.47
N GLY A 273 -10.62 -4.28 18.40
CA GLY A 273 -11.44 -3.11 18.06
C GLY A 273 -10.75 -1.82 18.50
N ILE A 274 -11.53 -0.77 18.79
CA ILE A 274 -11.01 0.57 19.10
C ILE A 274 -11.10 0.88 20.59
N SER A 275 -10.01 1.38 21.17
CA SER A 275 -9.94 1.96 22.53
C SER A 275 -9.38 3.38 22.46
N SER A 276 -9.84 4.27 23.34
CA SER A 276 -9.42 5.69 23.31
C SER A 276 -8.88 6.21 24.65
N ASP A 277 -8.03 7.23 24.56
CA ASP A 277 -7.58 8.09 25.66
C ASP A 277 -7.38 9.52 25.11
N ALA A 278 -8.27 10.45 25.48
CA ALA A 278 -8.34 11.79 24.90
C ALA A 278 -8.36 11.77 23.35
N ASN A 279 -7.35 12.37 22.72
CA ASN A 279 -7.19 12.48 21.26
C ASN A 279 -6.44 11.29 20.62
N PHE A 280 -6.05 10.30 21.43
CA PHE A 280 -5.44 9.06 20.99
C PHE A 280 -6.47 7.94 20.91
N HIS A 281 -6.55 7.30 19.74
CA HIS A 281 -7.45 6.18 19.45
C HIS A 281 -6.62 5.00 18.91
N SER A 282 -6.55 3.90 19.65
CA SER A 282 -5.88 2.67 19.21
C SER A 282 -6.90 1.70 18.63
N TRP A 283 -6.66 1.23 17.41
CA TRP A 283 -7.47 0.20 16.77
C TRP A 283 -6.66 -1.08 16.58
N LEU A 284 -7.00 -2.13 17.33
CA LEU A 284 -6.44 -3.46 17.15
C LEU A 284 -7.29 -4.29 16.17
N TYR A 285 -6.69 -4.76 15.08
CA TYR A 285 -7.31 -5.64 14.09
C TYR A 285 -6.47 -6.91 13.90
N SER A 286 -7.04 -7.95 13.29
CA SER A 286 -6.32 -9.17 12.96
C SER A 286 -6.45 -9.51 11.48
N ALA A 287 -5.31 -9.70 10.84
CA ALA A 287 -5.26 -10.20 9.48
C ALA A 287 -3.97 -10.98 9.27
N TRP A 288 -4.08 -12.17 8.68
CA TRP A 288 -2.92 -12.90 8.20
C TRP A 288 -2.32 -12.19 6.99
N GLY A 289 -1.05 -12.44 6.69
CA GLY A 289 -0.41 -11.96 5.46
C GLY A 289 -0.12 -13.10 4.50
N VAL A 290 0.06 -12.79 3.22
CA VAL A 290 0.54 -13.78 2.24
C VAL A 290 1.96 -14.23 2.58
N SER A 291 2.83 -13.26 2.83
CA SER A 291 4.22 -13.48 3.27
C SER A 291 4.43 -13.10 4.73
N ASP A 292 3.85 -11.99 5.16
CA ASP A 292 4.01 -11.42 6.49
C ASP A 292 2.75 -10.63 6.86
N ALA A 293 2.23 -10.85 8.08
CA ALA A 293 1.06 -10.17 8.62
C ALA A 293 1.28 -8.64 8.74
N HIS A 294 2.52 -8.16 8.82
CA HIS A 294 2.80 -6.72 8.76
C HIS A 294 2.22 -6.09 7.49
N ASN A 295 2.28 -6.80 6.35
CA ASN A 295 1.85 -6.32 5.04
C ASN A 295 0.34 -6.45 4.82
N SER A 296 -0.42 -6.78 5.86
CA SER A 296 -1.86 -6.95 5.79
C SER A 296 -2.60 -5.63 5.88
N PHE A 297 -2.32 -4.71 4.95
CA PHE A 297 -2.87 -3.36 4.91
C PHE A 297 -4.30 -3.28 4.35
N ASP A 298 -4.83 -2.07 4.35
CA ASP A 298 -6.16 -1.71 3.88
C ASP A 298 -6.30 -1.79 2.35
N SER A 299 -7.54 -2.02 1.91
CA SER A 299 -7.99 -1.75 0.55
C SER A 299 -8.67 -0.39 0.47
N VAL A 300 -8.97 0.11 -0.73
CA VAL A 300 -9.74 1.36 -0.88
C VAL A 300 -11.08 1.30 -0.12
N SER A 301 -11.76 0.15 -0.09
CA SER A 301 -13.01 -0.01 0.66
C SER A 301 -12.82 0.10 2.18
N LEU A 302 -11.75 -0.50 2.71
CA LEU A 302 -11.39 -0.38 4.13
C LEU A 302 -10.97 1.04 4.47
N PHE A 303 -10.19 1.69 3.60
CA PHE A 303 -9.78 3.08 3.75
C PHE A 303 -10.98 4.02 3.89
N LYS A 304 -12.02 3.85 3.06
CA LYS A 304 -13.24 4.66 3.18
C LYS A 304 -13.83 4.55 4.59
N MET A 305 -13.98 3.32 5.10
CA MET A 305 -14.51 3.10 6.45
C MET A 305 -13.59 3.63 7.55
N ILE A 306 -12.26 3.49 7.41
CA ILE A 306 -11.28 4.08 8.33
C ILE A 306 -11.42 5.60 8.35
N LEU A 307 -11.61 6.22 7.18
CA LEU A 307 -11.77 7.66 7.05
C LEU A 307 -13.05 8.14 7.74
N GLU A 308 -14.18 7.46 7.54
CA GLU A 308 -15.44 7.77 8.25
C GLU A 308 -15.26 7.67 9.78
N ILE A 309 -14.55 6.66 10.27
CA ILE A 309 -14.25 6.49 11.70
C ILE A 309 -13.34 7.62 12.21
N LEU A 310 -12.28 7.96 11.48
CA LEU A 310 -11.35 9.03 11.83
C LEU A 310 -12.07 10.38 11.92
N LEU A 311 -12.94 10.67 10.96
CA LEU A 311 -13.71 11.90 10.93
C LEU A 311 -14.80 11.94 12.01
N ALA A 312 -15.40 10.80 12.33
CA ALA A 312 -16.30 10.72 13.48
C ALA A 312 -15.55 11.09 14.77
N PHE A 313 -14.32 10.59 14.96
CA PHE A 313 -13.48 10.97 16.11
C PHE A 313 -13.13 12.45 16.13
N SER A 314 -12.71 13.03 14.99
CA SER A 314 -12.38 14.46 14.92
C SER A 314 -13.58 15.38 15.20
N ASN A 315 -14.80 14.83 15.10
CA ASN A 315 -16.05 15.50 15.44
C ASN A 315 -16.64 15.07 16.81
N GLY A 316 -15.84 14.41 17.65
CA GLY A 316 -16.17 14.13 19.04
C GLY A 316 -16.96 12.84 19.28
N ALA A 317 -16.99 11.90 18.32
CA ALA A 317 -17.56 10.57 18.56
C ALA A 317 -16.74 9.80 19.59
N SER A 318 -17.42 9.01 20.41
CA SER A 318 -16.80 8.09 21.36
C SER A 318 -16.33 6.80 20.66
N ASP A 319 -15.38 6.09 21.28
CA ASP A 319 -14.94 4.77 20.80
C ASP A 319 -16.11 3.77 20.72
N THR A 320 -17.05 3.87 21.65
CA THR A 320 -18.22 2.99 21.73
C THR A 320 -19.13 3.17 20.51
N GLU A 321 -19.31 4.40 20.04
CA GLU A 321 -20.13 4.71 18.85
C GLU A 321 -19.50 4.15 17.56
N VAL A 322 -18.19 4.29 17.39
CA VAL A 322 -17.51 3.86 16.17
C VAL A 322 -17.11 2.39 16.15
N ASN A 323 -17.07 1.71 17.31
CA ASN A 323 -16.69 0.29 17.39
C ASN A 323 -17.64 -0.63 16.61
N ILE A 324 -18.88 -0.21 16.37
CA ILE A 324 -19.84 -0.94 15.53
C ILE A 324 -19.28 -1.09 14.10
N LEU A 325 -18.71 -0.02 13.55
CA LEU A 325 -18.07 -0.03 12.24
C LEU A 325 -16.74 -0.79 12.26
N ALA A 326 -15.94 -0.56 13.31
CA ALA A 326 -14.64 -1.22 13.48
C ALA A 326 -14.75 -2.75 13.56
N ARG A 327 -15.83 -3.28 14.16
CA ARG A 327 -16.07 -4.72 14.24
C ARG A 327 -16.26 -5.33 12.84
N PHE A 328 -17.13 -4.72 12.03
CA PHE A 328 -17.35 -5.17 10.65
C PHE A 328 -16.08 -5.05 9.81
N ALA A 329 -15.36 -3.93 9.96
CA ALA A 329 -14.07 -3.73 9.32
C ALA A 329 -13.05 -4.82 9.67
N ASN A 330 -12.96 -5.21 10.94
CA ASN A 330 -12.09 -6.27 11.41
C ASN A 330 -12.45 -7.64 10.80
N GLU A 331 -13.74 -7.98 10.78
CA GLU A 331 -14.24 -9.21 10.15
C GLU A 331 -13.89 -9.24 8.65
N TYR A 332 -14.17 -8.16 7.93
CA TYR A 332 -13.83 -8.03 6.51
C TYR A 332 -12.32 -8.13 6.25
N TRP A 333 -11.49 -7.51 7.10
CA TRP A 333 -10.04 -7.56 6.97
C TRP A 333 -9.50 -8.99 7.08
N PHE A 334 -9.98 -9.72 8.09
CA PHE A 334 -9.61 -11.11 8.34
C PHE A 334 -10.03 -12.02 7.17
N GLU A 335 -11.30 -11.92 6.75
CA GLU A 335 -11.83 -12.70 5.63
C GLU A 335 -11.10 -12.42 4.32
N ARG A 336 -10.89 -11.14 4.00
CA ARG A 336 -10.17 -10.72 2.80
C ARG A 336 -8.80 -11.36 2.70
N TYR A 337 -8.01 -11.31 3.78
CA TYR A 337 -6.67 -11.89 3.74
C TYR A 337 -6.67 -13.41 3.73
N ASN A 338 -7.64 -14.06 4.38
CA ASN A 338 -7.83 -15.51 4.23
C ASN A 338 -8.10 -15.89 2.77
N HIS A 339 -8.91 -15.10 2.04
CA HIS A 339 -9.15 -15.32 0.62
C HIS A 339 -7.91 -15.08 -0.23
N ILE A 340 -7.14 -14.03 0.03
CA ILE A 340 -5.89 -13.74 -0.70
C ILE A 340 -4.87 -14.87 -0.49
N ILE A 341 -4.72 -15.38 0.73
CA ILE A 341 -3.81 -16.48 1.05
C ILE A 341 -4.22 -17.77 0.34
N LYS A 342 -5.52 -18.10 0.34
CA LYS A 342 -6.03 -19.25 -0.41
C LYS A 342 -5.76 -19.11 -1.91
N ARG A 343 -5.98 -17.91 -2.46
CA ARG A 343 -5.71 -17.61 -3.87
C ARG A 343 -4.22 -17.76 -4.21
N ASP A 344 -3.33 -17.18 -3.42
CA ASP A 344 -1.87 -17.31 -3.62
C ASP A 344 -1.41 -18.77 -3.60
N ARG A 345 -1.98 -19.59 -2.70
CA ARG A 345 -1.73 -21.04 -2.68
C ARG A 345 -2.17 -21.70 -3.98
N TYR A 346 -3.40 -21.44 -4.44
CA TYR A 346 -3.91 -22.01 -5.69
C TYR A 346 -3.10 -21.55 -6.92
N GLU A 347 -2.68 -20.28 -6.96
CA GLU A 347 -1.82 -19.76 -8.03
C GLU A 347 -0.47 -20.49 -8.08
N LYS A 348 0.15 -20.76 -6.92
CA LYS A 348 1.39 -21.55 -6.83
C LYS A 348 1.20 -23.01 -7.24
N ASP A 349 0.08 -23.62 -6.85
CA ASP A 349 -0.24 -25.00 -7.24
C ASP A 349 -0.47 -25.10 -8.76
N ILE A 350 -1.19 -24.14 -9.34
CA ILE A 350 -1.40 -24.04 -10.80
C ILE A 350 -0.06 -23.89 -11.52
N GLN A 351 0.80 -22.97 -11.10
CA GLN A 351 2.14 -22.79 -11.71
C GLN A 351 2.99 -24.07 -11.66
N LYS A 352 2.90 -24.83 -10.55
CA LYS A 352 3.59 -26.10 -10.41
C LYS A 352 3.05 -27.15 -11.40
N LEU A 353 1.73 -27.24 -11.54
CA LEU A 353 1.08 -28.15 -12.48
C LEU A 353 1.39 -27.78 -13.94
N GLU A 354 1.36 -26.49 -14.29
CA GLU A 354 1.73 -25.99 -15.62
C GLU A 354 3.18 -26.39 -15.97
N LYS A 355 4.10 -26.27 -15.02
CA LYS A 355 5.49 -26.71 -15.20
C LYS A 355 5.59 -28.23 -15.43
N GLN A 356 4.85 -29.03 -14.66
CA GLN A 356 4.83 -30.49 -14.82
C GLN A 356 4.24 -30.91 -16.16
N ILE A 357 3.17 -30.25 -16.61
CA ILE A 357 2.58 -30.48 -17.94
C ILE A 357 3.59 -30.16 -19.04
N ALA A 358 4.28 -29.02 -18.95
CA ALA A 358 5.29 -28.64 -19.93
C ALA A 358 6.47 -29.64 -20.00
N GLU A 359 6.89 -30.19 -18.85
CA GLU A 359 7.93 -31.24 -18.79
C GLU A 359 7.44 -32.55 -19.45
N LEU A 360 6.21 -32.98 -19.16
CA LEU A 360 5.60 -34.18 -19.75
C LEU A 360 5.36 -34.03 -21.26
N ASP A 361 4.94 -32.86 -21.73
CA ASP A 361 4.77 -32.59 -23.16
C ASP A 361 6.11 -32.66 -23.91
N SER A 362 7.18 -32.15 -23.31
CA SER A 362 8.53 -32.29 -23.86
C SER A 362 8.97 -33.75 -23.92
N GLU A 363 8.71 -34.54 -22.88
CA GLU A 363 9.03 -35.98 -22.86
C GLU A 363 8.22 -36.77 -23.91
N ASN A 364 6.91 -36.50 -24.02
CA ASN A 364 6.04 -37.10 -25.02
C ASN A 364 6.52 -36.77 -26.45
N SER A 365 6.88 -35.51 -26.73
CA SER A 365 7.42 -35.13 -28.03
C SER A 365 8.71 -35.88 -28.38
N LEU A 366 9.59 -36.14 -27.40
CA LEU A 366 10.80 -36.93 -27.60
C LEU A 366 10.48 -38.39 -27.89
N LEU A 367 9.55 -38.99 -27.13
CA LEU A 367 9.09 -40.37 -27.34
C LEU A 367 8.43 -40.55 -28.71
N GLU A 368 7.60 -39.62 -29.15
CA GLU A 368 6.98 -39.64 -30.48
C GLU A 368 8.02 -39.61 -31.61
N GLU A 369 9.08 -38.82 -31.45
CA GLU A 369 10.19 -38.79 -32.42
C GLU A 369 10.97 -40.12 -32.42
N GLN A 370 11.26 -40.70 -31.25
CA GLN A 370 11.88 -42.02 -31.17
C GLN A 370 11.03 -43.11 -31.84
N VAL A 371 9.71 -43.10 -31.61
CA VAL A 371 8.76 -44.01 -32.27
C VAL A 371 8.76 -43.82 -33.79
N ARG A 372 8.79 -42.57 -34.28
CA ARG A 372 8.91 -42.29 -35.73
C ARG A 372 10.20 -42.87 -36.32
N ILE A 373 11.33 -42.68 -35.65
CA ILE A 373 12.64 -43.22 -36.07
C ILE A 373 12.61 -44.75 -36.09
N LEU A 374 12.05 -45.40 -35.07
CA LEU A 374 11.94 -46.85 -34.99
C LEU A 374 11.04 -47.42 -36.09
N LYS A 375 9.86 -46.82 -36.33
CA LYS A 375 8.95 -47.20 -37.42
C LYS A 375 9.66 -47.10 -38.79
N ARG A 376 10.46 -46.05 -39.01
CA ARG A 376 11.28 -45.90 -40.24
C ARG A 376 12.33 -47.00 -40.38
N LYS A 377 13.07 -47.32 -39.31
CA LYS A 377 14.07 -48.40 -39.30
C LYS A 377 13.45 -49.78 -39.58
N LEU A 378 12.31 -50.09 -38.96
CA LEU A 378 11.55 -51.32 -39.18
C LEU A 378 11.09 -51.46 -40.64
N ARG A 379 10.49 -50.41 -41.20
CA ARG A 379 10.05 -50.38 -42.61
C ARG A 379 11.22 -50.63 -43.56
N ASN A 380 12.37 -49.98 -43.33
CA ASN A 380 13.57 -50.16 -44.14
C ASN A 380 14.15 -51.58 -44.04
N ARG A 381 14.15 -52.19 -42.84
CA ARG A 381 14.56 -53.59 -42.66
C ARG A 381 13.63 -54.56 -43.39
N PHE A 382 12.33 -54.34 -43.31
CA PHE A 382 11.33 -55.16 -44.02
C PHE A 382 11.54 -55.08 -45.54
N LEU A 383 11.65 -53.88 -46.10
CA LEU A 383 11.93 -53.67 -47.53
C LEU A 383 13.22 -54.35 -47.99
N ARG A 384 14.29 -54.29 -47.19
CA ARG A 384 15.55 -55.02 -47.46
C ARG A 384 15.34 -56.53 -47.49
N ARG A 385 14.60 -57.11 -46.54
CA ARG A 385 14.29 -58.55 -46.51
C ARG A 385 13.45 -58.97 -47.72
N VAL A 386 12.44 -58.18 -48.11
CA VAL A 386 11.63 -58.44 -49.31
C VAL A 386 12.50 -58.42 -50.57
N LYS A 387 13.37 -57.42 -50.74
CA LYS A 387 14.31 -57.36 -51.87
C LYS A 387 15.24 -58.59 -51.90
N LEU A 388 15.78 -59.00 -50.76
CA LEU A 388 16.62 -60.21 -50.66
C LEU A 388 15.85 -61.49 -51.01
N PHE A 389 14.59 -61.61 -50.58
CA PHE A 389 13.73 -62.74 -50.89
C PHE A 389 13.39 -62.82 -52.38
N ILE A 390 13.04 -61.68 -53.00
CA ILE A 390 12.81 -61.57 -54.45
C ILE A 390 14.09 -61.96 -55.20
N LYS A 391 15.26 -61.43 -54.81
CA LYS A 391 16.55 -61.78 -55.43
C LYS A 391 16.87 -63.28 -55.32
N LYS A 392 16.60 -63.90 -54.16
CA LYS A 392 16.75 -65.36 -53.97
C LYS A 392 15.80 -66.17 -54.87
N ARG A 393 14.53 -65.74 -55.04
CA ARG A 393 13.59 -66.42 -55.95
C ARG A 393 13.99 -66.28 -57.42
N ILE A 394 14.48 -65.13 -57.84
CA ILE A 394 14.98 -64.90 -59.21
C ILE A 394 16.22 -65.78 -59.47
N CYS A 395 17.15 -65.90 -58.53
CA CYS A 395 18.30 -66.80 -58.65
C CYS A 395 17.92 -68.29 -58.67
N LYS A 396 16.87 -68.72 -57.94
CA LYS A 396 16.36 -70.10 -58.01
C LYS A 396 15.69 -70.43 -59.36
N LYS A 397 15.01 -69.46 -59.99
CA LYS A 397 14.42 -69.62 -61.33
C LYS A 397 15.45 -69.69 -62.48
N LYS A 398 16.70 -69.28 -62.24
CA LYS A 398 17.81 -69.36 -63.21
C LYS A 398 18.68 -70.62 -63.06
N ARG A 399 18.29 -71.58 -62.21
CA ARG A 399 19.01 -72.84 -61.95
C ARG A 399 18.19 -74.11 -62.29
N ILE A 400 17.12 -73.92 -63.07
CA ILE A 400 16.45 -74.96 -63.87
C ILE A 400 16.72 -74.55 -65.32
#